data_AF-A0AAV8WUH6-F1
#
_entry.id   AF-A0AAV8WUH6-F1
#
_cell.length_a   1.000
_cell.length_b   1.000
_cell.length_c   1.000
_cell.angle_alpha   90.00
_cell.angle_beta   90.00
_cell.angle_gamma   90.00
#
_symmetry.space_group_name_H-M   'P 1'
#
loop_
_entity.id
_entity.type
_entity.pdbx_description
1 polymer ?
#
loop_
_entity_poly.entity_id
_entity_poly.type
_entity_poly.pdbx_seq_one_letter_code
_entity_poly.pdbx_strand_id
1 'polypeptide(L)'
;MVKATHDLVGKTRHVPCFAHTISLLCENSIKSTTNLIILIEKVQTIVVWFKRSVHASDELRHIQRLRGVLEGNILKLILDVKTRWNSIYFMIERFLKLAPLLGNIILSNVNAPNMNSATELEELKQICQLLHPLEQTTKEMSGQNYVTLSKVIPIIACLVSQYENLKSDSDIAKELKTAILKEFEKRFGSVKKMFSGSCRYNFRSSFLKIFTLRIRLPSQTL
;
A
#
# COMPACT_ATOMS: atom_id res chain seq x y z
N MET A 1 -12.56 16.96 27.79
CA MET A 1 -11.94 15.98 26.86
C MET A 1 -11.78 14.58 27.47
N VAL A 2 -11.50 14.46 28.78
CA VAL A 2 -11.31 13.18 29.51
C VAL A 2 -12.59 12.34 29.66
N LYS A 3 -13.76 12.96 29.79
CA LYS A 3 -15.06 12.25 29.87
C LYS A 3 -15.39 11.49 28.58
N ALA A 4 -15.26 12.14 27.42
CA ALA A 4 -15.51 11.50 26.12
C ALA A 4 -14.54 10.34 25.83
N THR A 5 -13.28 10.46 26.24
CA THR A 5 -12.30 9.36 26.13
C THR A 5 -12.59 8.21 27.10
N HIS A 6 -13.07 8.50 28.31
CA HIS A 6 -13.53 7.48 29.25
C HIS A 6 -14.82 6.78 28.80
N ASP A 7 -15.75 7.49 28.18
CA ASP A 7 -17.00 6.93 27.67
C ASP A 7 -16.78 6.12 26.36
N LEU A 8 -15.79 6.50 25.53
CA LEU A 8 -15.43 5.79 24.30
C LEU A 8 -14.53 4.56 24.51
N VAL A 9 -13.64 4.60 25.50
CA VAL A 9 -12.58 3.58 25.62
C VAL A 9 -12.60 2.88 26.99
N GLY A 10 -13.36 3.37 27.97
CA GLY A 10 -13.36 2.85 29.34
C GLY A 10 -12.20 3.41 30.18
N LYS A 11 -12.34 3.37 31.51
CA LYS A 11 -11.45 4.03 32.49
C LYS A 11 -9.95 3.68 32.43
N THR A 12 -9.57 2.65 31.67
CA THR A 12 -8.22 2.06 31.69
C THR A 12 -7.60 1.82 30.30
N ARG A 13 -8.22 2.27 29.20
CA ARG A 13 -7.72 1.92 27.85
C ARG A 13 -7.01 3.08 27.17
N HIS A 14 -5.74 2.86 26.84
CA HIS A 14 -4.93 3.72 25.98
C HIS A 14 -5.57 3.80 24.59
N VAL A 15 -5.80 5.02 24.07
CA VAL A 15 -6.24 5.21 22.68
C VAL A 15 -5.07 4.83 21.77
N PRO A 16 -5.14 3.74 20.99
CA PRO A 16 -4.05 3.39 20.11
C PRO A 16 -3.87 4.48 19.05
N CYS A 17 -2.63 4.81 18.72
CA CYS A 17 -2.33 5.74 17.65
C CYS A 17 -3.02 5.28 16.35
N PHE A 18 -3.76 6.17 15.69
CA PHE A 18 -4.50 5.82 14.48
C PHE A 18 -3.57 5.30 13.38
N ALA A 19 -2.42 5.97 13.15
CA ALA A 19 -1.42 5.53 12.18
C ALA A 19 -0.85 4.14 12.52
N HIS A 20 -0.63 3.85 13.82
CA HIS A 20 -0.21 2.53 14.26
C HIS A 20 -1.31 1.47 14.03
N THR A 21 -2.57 1.84 14.24
CA THR A 21 -3.72 0.95 14.04
C THR A 21 -3.90 0.60 12.56
N ILE A 22 -3.76 1.59 11.66
CA ILE A 22 -3.76 1.35 10.21
C ILE A 22 -2.57 0.48 9.81
N SER A 23 -1.39 0.71 10.37
CA SER A 23 -0.22 -0.12 10.06
C SER A 23 -0.42 -1.58 10.45
N LEU A 24 -0.98 -1.83 11.63
CA LEU A 24 -1.27 -3.18 12.09
C LEU A 24 -2.41 -3.83 11.30
N LEU A 25 -3.41 -3.06 10.87
CA LEU A 25 -4.44 -3.51 9.94
C LEU A 25 -3.81 -4.01 8.64
N CYS A 26 -2.94 -3.23 8.01
CA CYS A 26 -2.28 -3.59 6.76
C CYS A 26 -1.44 -4.86 6.92
N GLU A 27 -0.62 -4.91 7.97
CA GLU A 27 0.26 -6.05 8.24
C GLU A 27 -0.55 -7.34 8.44
N ASN A 28 -1.64 -7.28 9.20
CA ASN A 28 -2.52 -8.42 9.40
C ASN A 28 -3.20 -8.85 8.10
N SER A 29 -3.71 -7.90 7.30
CA SER A 29 -4.36 -8.22 6.03
C SER A 29 -3.39 -8.91 5.06
N ILE A 30 -2.15 -8.43 4.94
CA ILE A 30 -1.13 -9.05 4.09
C ILE A 30 -0.79 -10.46 4.60
N LYS A 31 -0.58 -10.63 5.91
CA LYS A 31 -0.27 -11.94 6.51
C LYS A 31 -1.39 -12.96 6.37
N SER A 32 -2.64 -12.50 6.28
CA SER A 32 -3.80 -13.38 6.13
C SER A 32 -4.05 -13.86 4.70
N THR A 33 -3.36 -13.29 3.71
CA THR A 33 -3.53 -13.63 2.28
C THR A 33 -2.33 -14.46 1.82
N THR A 34 -2.43 -15.78 1.91
CA THR A 34 -1.29 -16.70 1.65
C THR A 34 -0.73 -16.56 0.23
N ASN A 35 -1.61 -16.48 -0.78
CA ASN A 35 -1.20 -16.36 -2.18
C ASN A 35 -0.44 -15.05 -2.46
N LEU A 36 -0.78 -13.97 -1.74
CA LEU A 36 -0.07 -12.71 -1.80
C LEU A 36 1.36 -12.85 -1.25
N ILE A 37 1.55 -13.60 -0.17
CA ILE A 37 2.88 -13.83 0.42
C ILE A 37 3.79 -14.54 -0.59
N ILE A 38 3.29 -15.58 -1.26
CA ILE A 38 4.04 -16.32 -2.29
C ILE A 38 4.46 -15.37 -3.42
N LEU A 39 3.55 -14.51 -3.87
CA LEU A 39 3.82 -13.55 -4.93
C LEU A 39 4.86 -12.50 -4.51
N ILE A 40 4.81 -12.03 -3.25
CA ILE A 40 5.81 -11.13 -2.67
C ILE A 40 7.18 -11.81 -2.58
N GLU A 41 7.26 -13.06 -2.14
CA GLU A 41 8.52 -13.82 -2.02
C GLU A 41 9.19 -14.01 -3.38
N LYS A 42 8.40 -14.20 -4.44
CA LYS A 42 8.93 -14.25 -5.81
C LYS A 42 9.56 -12.91 -6.23
N VAL A 43 8.89 -11.79 -5.94
CA VAL A 43 9.44 -10.44 -6.18
C VAL A 43 10.73 -10.23 -5.37
N GLN A 44 10.73 -10.60 -4.08
CA GLN A 44 11.91 -10.51 -3.21
C GLN A 44 13.09 -11.30 -3.78
N THR A 45 12.85 -12.51 -4.29
CA THR A 45 13.89 -13.36 -4.87
C THR A 45 14.58 -12.68 -6.05
N ILE A 46 13.80 -12.08 -6.95
CA ILE A 46 14.34 -11.32 -8.09
C ILE A 46 15.14 -10.11 -7.61
N VAL A 47 14.57 -9.32 -6.69
CA VAL A 47 15.24 -8.14 -6.12
C VAL A 47 16.56 -8.50 -5.45
N VAL A 48 16.58 -9.56 -4.64
CA VAL A 48 17.79 -10.05 -3.96
C VAL A 48 18.83 -10.48 -4.97
N TRP A 49 18.44 -11.20 -6.03
CA TRP A 49 19.36 -11.61 -7.09
C TRP A 49 20.01 -10.41 -7.78
N PHE A 50 19.22 -9.40 -8.18
CA PHE A 50 19.75 -8.17 -8.77
C PHE A 50 20.72 -7.45 -7.83
N LYS A 51 20.38 -7.34 -6.54
CA LYS A 51 21.25 -6.68 -5.55
C LYS A 51 22.56 -7.43 -5.30
N ARG A 52 22.59 -8.75 -5.52
CA ARG A 52 23.80 -9.58 -5.39
C ARG A 52 24.65 -9.58 -6.66
N SER A 53 24.02 -9.45 -7.82
CA SER A 53 24.71 -9.45 -9.12
C SER A 53 25.11 -8.01 -9.50
N VAL A 54 26.41 -7.72 -9.40
CA VAL A 54 26.97 -6.43 -9.85
C VAL A 54 26.69 -6.22 -11.32
N HIS A 55 26.90 -7.26 -12.14
CA HIS A 55 26.66 -7.20 -13.58
C HIS A 55 25.21 -6.85 -13.93
N ALA A 56 24.23 -7.55 -13.34
CA ALA A 56 22.82 -7.27 -13.62
C ALA A 56 22.38 -5.88 -13.13
N SER A 57 22.93 -5.42 -12.00
CA SER A 57 22.69 -4.07 -11.49
C SER A 57 23.28 -2.99 -12.41
N ASP A 58 24.49 -3.20 -12.92
CA ASP A 58 25.15 -2.27 -13.86
C ASP A 58 24.45 -2.25 -15.21
N GLU A 59 23.96 -3.40 -15.69
CA GLU A 59 23.18 -3.50 -16.91
C GLU A 59 21.84 -2.75 -16.77
N LEU A 60 21.13 -2.92 -15.65
CA LEU A 60 19.91 -2.16 -15.35
C LEU A 60 20.16 -0.65 -15.34
N ARG A 61 21.30 -0.23 -14.78
CA ARG A 61 21.74 1.17 -14.79
C ARG A 61 22.08 1.65 -16.21
N HIS A 62 22.74 0.82 -17.00
CA HIS A 62 23.09 1.13 -18.39
C HIS A 62 21.85 1.31 -19.26
N ILE A 63 20.89 0.38 -19.19
CA ILE A 63 19.63 0.45 -19.96
C ILE A 63 18.85 1.72 -19.61
N GLN A 64 18.81 2.13 -18.33
CA GLN A 64 18.15 3.37 -17.93
C GLN A 64 18.81 4.61 -18.55
N ARG A 65 20.14 4.65 -18.64
CA ARG A 65 20.86 5.75 -19.30
C ARG A 65 20.60 5.80 -20.79
N LEU A 66 20.56 4.64 -21.46
CA LEU A 66 20.21 4.56 -22.88
C LEU A 66 18.80 5.10 -23.16
N ARG A 67 17.89 5.00 -22.19
CA ARG A 67 16.56 5.62 -22.22
C ARG A 67 16.53 7.08 -21.78
N GLY A 68 17.69 7.73 -21.63
CA GLY A 68 17.82 9.14 -21.29
C GLY A 68 17.68 9.48 -19.81
N VAL A 69 17.68 8.48 -18.91
CA VAL A 69 17.62 8.75 -17.46
C VAL A 69 18.97 9.30 -16.98
N LEU A 70 18.94 10.51 -16.42
CA LEU A 70 20.12 11.15 -15.82
C LEU A 70 20.65 10.34 -14.63
N GLU A 71 21.96 10.40 -14.40
CA GLU A 71 22.66 9.60 -13.38
C GLU A 71 22.05 9.72 -11.97
N GLY A 72 21.64 10.92 -11.57
CA GLY A 72 21.00 11.16 -10.27
C GLY A 72 19.58 10.59 -10.12
N ASN A 73 18.94 10.23 -11.24
CA ASN A 73 17.57 9.73 -11.30
C ASN A 73 17.48 8.21 -11.58
N ILE A 74 18.62 7.54 -11.70
CA ILE A 74 18.65 6.10 -11.98
C ILE A 74 18.03 5.34 -10.81
N LEU A 75 16.98 4.59 -11.11
CA LEU A 75 16.27 3.84 -10.10
C LEU A 75 16.97 2.51 -9.84
N LYS A 76 17.21 2.25 -8.56
CA LYS A 76 17.63 0.94 -8.06
C LYS A 76 16.42 0.16 -7.53
N LEU A 77 16.50 -1.16 -7.57
CA LEU A 77 15.56 -2.02 -6.87
C LEU A 77 15.74 -1.88 -5.35
N ILE A 78 14.62 -1.90 -4.64
CA ILE A 78 14.58 -1.82 -3.18
C ILE A 78 14.00 -3.11 -2.64
N LEU A 79 14.60 -3.63 -1.56
CA LEU A 79 14.13 -4.80 -0.86
C LEU A 79 13.28 -4.34 0.32
N ASP A 80 12.21 -5.05 0.61
CA ASP A 80 11.39 -4.77 1.77
C ASP A 80 12.13 -5.08 3.08
N VAL A 81 11.65 -4.45 4.14
CA VAL A 81 12.03 -4.70 5.53
C VAL A 81 10.88 -5.47 6.15
N LYS A 82 11.11 -6.76 6.46
CA LYS A 82 10.08 -7.70 6.93
C LYS A 82 9.18 -7.19 8.05
N THR A 83 9.68 -6.28 8.89
CA THR A 83 8.96 -5.69 10.04
C THR A 83 8.13 -4.45 9.71
N ARG A 84 8.10 -3.98 8.46
CA ARG A 84 7.40 -2.74 8.06
C ARG A 84 6.60 -2.94 6.78
N TRP A 85 5.28 -3.06 6.91
CA TRP A 85 4.39 -3.25 5.77
C TRP A 85 4.58 -2.22 4.63
N ASN A 86 4.87 -0.95 4.95
CA ASN A 86 5.12 0.12 3.96
C ASN A 86 6.26 -0.25 3.00
N SER A 87 7.27 -0.97 3.47
CA SER A 87 8.42 -1.35 2.64
C SER A 87 8.06 -2.41 1.59
N ILE A 88 7.07 -3.26 1.86
CA ILE A 88 6.49 -4.19 0.88
C ILE A 88 5.83 -3.39 -0.24
N TYR A 89 5.00 -2.40 0.11
CA TYR A 89 4.36 -1.52 -0.86
C TYR A 89 5.39 -0.82 -1.76
N PHE A 90 6.42 -0.19 -1.17
CA PHE A 90 7.45 0.48 -1.96
C PHE A 90 8.24 -0.48 -2.85
N MET A 91 8.58 -1.68 -2.35
CA MET A 91 9.25 -2.71 -3.16
C MET A 91 8.41 -3.11 -4.36
N ILE A 92 7.13 -3.41 -4.19
CA ILE A 92 6.22 -3.77 -5.29
C ILE A 92 6.11 -2.60 -6.28
N GLU A 93 5.89 -1.38 -5.79
CA GLU A 93 5.74 -0.20 -6.63
C GLU A 93 7.01 0.06 -7.48
N ARG A 94 8.19 -0.06 -6.86
CA ARG A 94 9.48 0.09 -7.54
C ARG A 94 9.73 -1.04 -8.53
N PHE A 95 9.42 -2.27 -8.15
CA PHE A 95 9.57 -3.44 -8.99
C PHE A 95 8.71 -3.32 -10.25
N LEU A 96 7.44 -2.96 -10.11
CA LEU A 96 6.53 -2.74 -11.24
C LEU A 96 7.01 -1.65 -12.20
N LYS A 97 7.58 -0.54 -11.69
CA LYS A 97 8.17 0.52 -12.51
C LYS A 97 9.36 0.03 -13.34
N LEU A 98 10.14 -0.90 -12.81
CA LEU A 98 11.35 -1.43 -13.46
C LEU A 98 11.11 -2.73 -14.24
N ALA A 99 10.00 -3.44 -14.01
CA ALA A 99 9.69 -4.74 -14.61
C ALA A 99 9.91 -4.80 -16.13
N PRO A 100 9.56 -3.78 -16.94
CA PRO A 100 9.84 -3.79 -18.39
C PRO A 100 11.33 -3.84 -18.74
N LEU A 101 12.21 -3.37 -17.85
CA LEU A 101 13.67 -3.41 -18.02
C LEU A 101 14.24 -4.74 -17.50
N LEU A 102 13.70 -5.25 -16.39
CA LEU A 102 14.21 -6.45 -15.74
C LEU A 102 14.06 -7.70 -16.62
N GLY A 103 12.96 -7.79 -17.38
CA GLY A 103 12.67 -8.95 -18.22
C GLY A 103 13.81 -9.30 -19.17
N ASN A 104 14.36 -8.32 -19.89
CA ASN A 104 15.46 -8.55 -20.83
C ASN A 104 16.73 -9.03 -20.11
N ILE A 105 17.08 -8.39 -18.99
CA ILE A 105 18.29 -8.73 -18.21
C ILE A 105 18.19 -10.15 -17.64
N ILE A 106 17.01 -10.53 -17.13
CA ILE A 106 16.77 -11.87 -16.58
C ILE A 106 16.92 -12.93 -17.68
N LEU A 107 16.32 -12.69 -18.86
CA LEU A 107 16.38 -13.63 -19.99
C LEU A 107 17.81 -13.85 -20.50
N SER A 108 18.68 -12.86 -20.41
CA SER A 108 20.08 -12.94 -20.81
C SER A 108 21.00 -13.62 -19.78
N ASN A 109 20.51 -13.96 -18.59
CA ASN A 109 21.32 -14.52 -17.49
C ASN A 109 20.82 -15.92 -17.08
N VAL A 110 21.63 -16.96 -17.34
CA VAL A 110 21.27 -18.37 -17.06
C VAL A 110 20.98 -18.64 -15.58
N ASN A 111 21.66 -17.93 -14.67
CA ASN A 111 21.50 -18.09 -13.23
C ASN A 111 20.44 -17.14 -12.63
N ALA A 112 19.66 -16.45 -13.46
CA ALA A 112 18.62 -15.54 -12.99
C ALA A 112 17.37 -16.31 -12.54
N PRO A 113 16.67 -15.81 -11.50
CA PRO A 113 15.37 -16.35 -11.13
C PRO A 113 14.33 -16.05 -12.22
N ASN A 114 13.31 -16.90 -12.30
CA ASN A 114 12.20 -16.71 -13.24
C ASN A 114 11.47 -15.39 -12.97
N MET A 115 11.28 -14.60 -14.02
CA MET A 115 10.50 -13.37 -13.97
C MET A 115 9.04 -13.65 -13.60
N ASN A 116 8.37 -12.67 -13.00
CA ASN A 116 6.93 -12.74 -12.82
C ASN A 116 6.21 -12.82 -14.17
N SER A 117 5.16 -13.62 -14.26
CA SER A 117 4.34 -13.71 -15.46
C SER A 117 3.55 -12.42 -15.68
N ALA A 118 3.01 -12.23 -16.89
CA ALA A 118 2.16 -11.07 -17.20
C ALA A 118 0.93 -11.00 -16.27
N THR A 119 0.34 -12.15 -15.93
CA THR A 119 -0.78 -12.23 -14.99
C THR A 119 -0.36 -11.80 -13.59
N GLU A 120 0.72 -12.37 -13.05
CA GLU A 120 1.27 -12.01 -11.73
C GLU A 120 1.65 -10.52 -11.64
N LEU A 121 2.18 -9.92 -12.70
CA LEU A 121 2.47 -8.49 -12.75
C LEU A 121 1.20 -7.65 -12.69
N GLU A 122 0.10 -8.09 -13.32
CA GLU A 122 -1.19 -7.41 -13.22
C GLU A 122 -1.80 -7.54 -11.82
N GLU A 123 -1.65 -8.71 -11.20
CA GLU A 123 -2.06 -8.92 -9.80
C GLU A 123 -1.30 -8.00 -8.85
N LEU A 124 0.03 -7.89 -9.01
CA LEU A 124 0.86 -6.97 -8.25
C LEU A 124 0.42 -5.51 -8.41
N LYS A 125 -0.03 -5.10 -9.60
CA LYS A 125 -0.58 -3.75 -9.81
C LYS A 125 -1.88 -3.55 -9.02
N GLN A 126 -2.80 -4.51 -9.05
CA GLN A 126 -4.05 -4.43 -8.27
C GLN A 126 -3.77 -4.41 -6.77
N ILE A 127 -2.83 -5.23 -6.29
CA ILE A 127 -2.37 -5.22 -4.89
C ILE A 127 -1.80 -3.85 -4.52
N CYS A 128 -0.95 -3.28 -5.38
CA CYS A 128 -0.37 -1.96 -5.17
C CYS A 128 -1.46 -0.87 -5.08
N GLN A 129 -2.50 -0.95 -5.91
CA GLN A 129 -3.67 -0.05 -5.85
C GLN A 129 -4.46 -0.21 -4.55
N LEU A 130 -4.62 -1.44 -4.05
CA LEU A 130 -5.29 -1.70 -2.77
C LEU A 130 -4.48 -1.21 -1.58
N LEU A 131 -3.15 -1.26 -1.61
CA LEU A 131 -2.31 -0.80 -0.50
C LEU A 131 -2.10 0.73 -0.49
N HIS A 132 -2.24 1.39 -1.64
CA HIS A 132 -1.95 2.82 -1.78
C HIS A 132 -2.77 3.74 -0.86
N PRO A 133 -4.11 3.60 -0.72
CA PRO A 133 -4.90 4.45 0.18
C PRO A 133 -4.45 4.35 1.65
N LEU A 134 -3.99 3.18 2.07
CA LEU A 134 -3.50 2.95 3.43
C LEU A 134 -2.13 3.61 3.64
N GLU A 135 -1.26 3.61 2.63
CA GLU A 135 0.07 4.23 2.72
C GLU A 135 -0.09 5.73 2.83
N GLN A 136 -0.93 6.31 1.96
CA GLN A 136 -1.23 7.74 1.98
C GLN A 136 -1.82 8.17 3.32
N THR A 137 -2.80 7.40 3.83
CA THR A 137 -3.39 7.69 5.15
C THR A 137 -2.34 7.59 6.24
N THR A 138 -1.52 6.53 6.25
CA THR A 138 -0.49 6.34 7.28
C THR A 138 0.53 7.47 7.24
N LYS A 139 0.96 7.90 6.06
CA LYS A 139 1.88 9.01 5.86
C LYS A 139 1.32 10.34 6.35
N GLU A 140 0.07 10.65 5.99
CA GLU A 140 -0.59 11.89 6.41
C GLU A 140 -0.77 11.94 7.94
N MET A 141 -1.11 10.80 8.54
CA MET A 141 -1.40 10.71 9.98
C MET A 141 -0.13 10.60 10.82
N SER A 142 0.96 10.06 10.27
CA SER A 142 2.27 10.02 10.95
C SER A 142 2.94 11.40 11.01
N GLY A 143 2.55 12.34 10.14
CA GLY A 143 3.04 13.72 10.15
C GLY A 143 2.26 14.66 11.09
N GLN A 144 1.19 14.20 11.74
CA GLN A 144 0.38 15.03 12.64
C GLN A 144 0.75 14.77 14.10
N ASN A 145 1.11 15.83 14.83
CA ASN A 145 1.42 15.74 16.27
C ASN A 145 0.23 15.27 17.10
N TYR A 146 -0.99 15.62 16.68
CA TYR A 146 -2.23 15.19 17.32
C TYR A 146 -3.33 14.93 16.29
N VAL A 147 -3.76 13.67 16.23
CA VAL A 147 -4.91 13.25 15.44
C VAL A 147 -6.14 13.30 16.34
N THR A 148 -7.07 14.21 16.07
CA THR A 148 -8.33 14.29 16.79
C THR A 148 -9.32 13.23 16.29
N LEU A 149 -10.16 12.70 17.18
CA LEU A 149 -11.22 11.74 16.83
C LEU A 149 -12.16 12.27 15.73
N SER A 150 -12.38 13.59 15.69
CA SER A 150 -13.16 14.28 14.65
C SER A 150 -12.57 14.15 13.25
N LYS A 151 -11.26 13.88 13.11
CA LYS A 151 -10.60 13.58 11.83
C LYS A 151 -10.58 12.09 11.52
N VAL A 152 -10.44 11.24 12.54
CA VAL A 152 -10.36 9.78 12.38
C VAL A 152 -11.63 9.20 11.75
N ILE A 153 -12.80 9.62 12.24
CA ILE A 153 -14.10 9.11 11.76
C ILE A 153 -14.31 9.34 10.27
N PRO A 154 -14.18 10.57 9.72
CA PRO A 154 -14.36 10.80 8.29
C PRO A 154 -13.30 10.08 7.45
N ILE A 155 -12.07 9.92 7.94
CA ILE A 155 -11.02 9.16 7.24
C ILE A 155 -11.41 7.69 7.12
N ILE A 156 -11.87 7.05 8.20
CA ILE A 156 -12.31 5.65 8.17
C ILE A 156 -13.49 5.48 7.20
N ALA A 157 -14.49 6.37 7.28
CA ALA A 157 -15.65 6.31 6.39
C ALA A 157 -15.23 6.46 4.91
N CYS A 158 -14.29 7.37 4.62
CA CYS A 158 -13.74 7.56 3.29
C CYS A 158 -12.99 6.32 2.81
N LEU A 159 -12.12 5.73 3.63
CA LEU A 159 -11.36 4.53 3.28
C LEU A 159 -12.28 3.35 2.98
N VAL A 160 -13.26 3.07 3.85
CA VAL A 160 -14.21 1.98 3.63
C VAL A 160 -14.97 2.18 2.31
N SER A 161 -15.46 3.41 2.05
CA SER A 161 -16.14 3.72 0.79
C SER A 161 -15.22 3.59 -0.42
N GLN A 162 -13.94 3.98 -0.33
CA GLN A 162 -12.97 3.75 -1.39
C GLN A 162 -12.80 2.25 -1.67
N TYR A 163 -12.59 1.44 -0.64
CA TYR A 163 -12.43 0.00 -0.79
C TYR A 163 -13.68 -0.65 -1.39
N GLU A 164 -14.89 -0.26 -0.97
CA GLU A 164 -16.14 -0.77 -1.55
C GLU A 164 -16.19 -0.52 -3.08
N ASN A 165 -15.75 0.65 -3.54
CA ASN A 165 -15.77 1.05 -4.95
C ASN A 165 -14.56 0.58 -5.77
N LEU A 166 -13.44 0.20 -5.14
CA LEU A 166 -12.27 -0.31 -5.84
C LEU A 166 -12.59 -1.64 -6.51
N LYS A 167 -12.37 -1.74 -7.82
CA LYS A 167 -12.49 -2.98 -8.56
C LYS A 167 -11.32 -3.91 -8.22
N SER A 168 -11.61 -5.20 -8.10
CA SER A 168 -10.64 -6.24 -7.81
C SER A 168 -10.99 -7.44 -8.68
N ASP A 169 -10.18 -7.68 -9.70
CA ASP A 169 -10.48 -8.66 -10.74
C ASP A 169 -9.78 -10.00 -10.44
N SER A 170 -8.53 -9.95 -9.95
CA SER A 170 -7.80 -11.13 -9.48
C SER A 170 -8.33 -11.63 -8.15
N ASP A 171 -8.30 -12.95 -7.95
CA ASP A 171 -8.73 -13.60 -6.71
C ASP A 171 -7.84 -13.20 -5.53
N ILE A 172 -6.53 -13.01 -5.74
CA ILE A 172 -5.61 -12.50 -4.71
C ILE A 172 -6.00 -11.09 -4.28
N ALA A 173 -6.36 -10.24 -5.25
CA ALA A 173 -6.80 -8.87 -4.97
C ALA A 173 -8.14 -8.85 -4.21
N LYS A 174 -9.09 -9.72 -4.56
CA LYS A 174 -10.37 -9.88 -3.84
C LYS A 174 -10.16 -10.37 -2.41
N GLU A 175 -9.27 -11.36 -2.22
CA GLU A 175 -8.92 -11.90 -0.91
C GLU A 175 -8.30 -10.81 -0.03
N LEU A 176 -7.32 -10.06 -0.55
CA LEU A 176 -6.69 -8.94 0.16
C LEU A 176 -7.71 -7.85 0.51
N LYS A 177 -8.56 -7.44 -0.44
CA LYS A 177 -9.62 -6.44 -0.21
C LYS A 177 -10.57 -6.90 0.91
N THR A 178 -10.97 -8.17 0.90
CA THR A 178 -11.84 -8.75 1.94
C THR A 178 -11.14 -8.77 3.30
N ALA A 179 -9.86 -9.15 3.35
CA ALA A 179 -9.06 -9.13 4.56
C ALA A 179 -8.89 -7.70 5.13
N ILE A 180 -8.69 -6.71 4.28
CA ILE A 180 -8.62 -5.28 4.64
C ILE A 180 -9.94 -4.84 5.28
N LEU A 181 -11.07 -5.08 4.61
CA LEU A 181 -12.40 -4.70 5.12
C LEU A 181 -12.73 -5.41 6.46
N LYS A 182 -12.33 -6.67 6.60
CA LYS A 182 -12.51 -7.43 7.85
C LYS A 182 -11.70 -6.85 9.00
N GLU A 183 -10.44 -6.47 8.78
CA GLU A 183 -9.63 -5.81 9.81
C GLU A 183 -10.12 -4.39 10.11
N PHE A 184 -10.69 -3.67 9.13
CA PHE A 184 -11.38 -2.40 9.38
C PHE A 184 -12.56 -2.58 10.33
N GLU A 185 -13.44 -3.55 10.06
CA GLU A 185 -14.60 -3.82 10.93
C GLU A 185 -14.18 -4.29 12.32
N LYS A 186 -13.16 -5.15 12.41
CA LYS A 186 -12.61 -5.63 13.70
C LYS A 186 -12.06 -4.50 14.57
N ARG A 187 -11.40 -3.50 13.97
CA ARG A 187 -10.70 -2.42 14.70
C ARG A 187 -11.58 -1.20 14.91
N PHE A 188 -12.48 -0.92 13.99
CA PHE A 188 -13.28 0.31 13.95
C PHE A 188 -14.80 0.08 13.92
N GLY A 189 -15.28 -1.16 13.96
CA GLY A 189 -16.71 -1.48 13.94
C GLY A 189 -17.49 -0.86 15.11
N SER A 190 -16.88 -0.80 16.31
CA SER A 190 -17.48 -0.11 17.46
C SER A 190 -17.57 1.40 17.25
N VAL A 191 -16.57 2.00 16.62
CA VAL A 191 -16.58 3.43 16.26
C VAL A 191 -17.71 3.69 15.27
N LYS A 192 -17.85 2.87 14.23
CA LYS A 192 -18.94 2.98 13.25
C LYS A 192 -20.33 2.88 13.90
N LYS A 193 -20.53 1.95 14.82
CA LYS A 193 -21.81 1.74 15.56
C LYS A 193 -22.15 2.90 16.51
N MET A 194 -21.16 3.53 17.14
CA MET A 194 -21.37 4.68 18.01
C MET A 194 -21.79 5.94 17.23
N PHE A 195 -21.28 6.13 16.01
CA PHE A 195 -21.58 7.30 15.20
C PHE A 195 -22.73 7.09 14.20
N SER A 196 -23.15 5.85 13.91
CA SER A 196 -24.37 5.60 13.12
C SER A 196 -25.66 6.07 13.82
N GLY A 197 -25.63 6.25 15.14
CA GLY A 197 -26.72 6.84 15.92
C GLY A 197 -26.70 8.38 16.00
N SER A 198 -25.66 9.04 15.50
CA SER A 198 -25.53 10.51 15.56
C SER A 198 -24.89 11.07 14.31
N CYS A 199 -25.76 11.64 13.47
CA CYS A 199 -25.50 12.54 12.35
C CYS A 199 -25.16 11.93 10.97
N ARG A 200 -26.17 12.04 10.11
CA ARG A 200 -26.06 12.45 8.71
C ARG A 200 -25.30 13.78 8.59
N TYR A 201 -23.98 13.80 8.76
CA TYR A 201 -23.19 14.96 8.33
C TYR A 201 -22.82 14.82 6.86
N ASN A 202 -23.50 15.62 6.03
CA ASN A 202 -23.14 15.89 4.65
C ASN A 202 -21.74 16.53 4.60
N PHE A 203 -20.69 15.72 4.58
CA PHE A 203 -19.30 16.18 4.46
C PHE A 203 -18.70 15.77 3.09
N ARG A 204 -19.48 16.02 2.03
CA ARG A 204 -19.18 15.58 0.66
C ARG A 204 -18.26 16.54 -0.13
N SER A 205 -17.88 17.69 0.42
CA SER A 205 -17.32 18.80 -0.39
C SER A 205 -15.83 19.11 -0.16
N SER A 206 -15.35 19.21 1.09
CA SER A 206 -14.01 19.76 1.34
C SER A 206 -12.89 18.72 1.45
N PHE A 207 -13.17 17.52 1.98
CA PHE A 207 -12.16 16.46 2.08
C PHE A 207 -11.98 15.67 0.79
N LEU A 208 -13.06 15.49 0.01
CA LEU A 208 -12.95 14.88 -1.31
C LEU A 208 -11.99 15.69 -2.19
N LYS A 209 -12.03 17.04 -2.16
CA LYS A 209 -11.10 17.87 -2.95
C LYS A 209 -9.63 17.65 -2.59
N ILE A 210 -9.28 17.45 -1.32
CA ILE A 210 -7.88 17.20 -0.91
C ILE A 210 -7.41 15.83 -1.41
N PHE A 211 -8.28 14.81 -1.43
CA PHE A 211 -7.94 13.47 -1.93
C PHE A 211 -8.05 13.33 -3.45
N THR A 212 -8.99 14.00 -4.12
CA THR A 212 -9.17 13.92 -5.58
C THR A 212 -8.23 14.81 -6.38
N LEU A 213 -7.72 15.93 -5.81
CA LEU A 213 -6.76 16.80 -6.51
C LEU A 213 -5.37 16.17 -6.73
N ARG A 214 -5.07 15.01 -6.11
CA ARG A 214 -3.86 14.23 -6.38
C ARG A 214 -4.09 12.96 -7.20
N ILE A 215 -5.32 12.70 -7.66
CA ILE A 215 -5.64 11.67 -8.65
C ILE A 215 -5.44 12.25 -10.04
N ARG A 216 -4.19 12.62 -10.36
CA ARG A 216 -3.73 12.71 -11.75
C ARG A 216 -2.69 11.62 -11.88
N LEU A 217 -3.15 10.43 -12.31
CA LEU A 217 -2.28 9.42 -12.90
C LEU A 217 -1.37 10.15 -13.90
N PRO A 218 -0.04 9.95 -13.89
CA PRO A 218 0.79 10.47 -14.96
C PRO A 218 0.25 9.85 -16.24
N SER A 219 -0.26 10.73 -17.09
CA SER A 219 -0.68 10.42 -18.44
C SER A 219 0.43 9.61 -19.08
N GLN A 220 0.07 8.43 -19.60
CA GLN A 220 0.85 7.78 -20.62
C GLN A 220 1.21 8.85 -21.66
N THR A 221 2.50 9.16 -21.75
CA THR A 221 3.07 9.92 -22.85
C THR A 221 4.29 9.12 -23.27
N LEU A 222 4.07 8.41 -24.37
CA LEU A 222 4.98 7.84 -25.38
C LEU A 222 6.41 7.48 -24.92
#